data_AF-A0A7V6KXA6-F1
#
_entry.id   AF-A0A7V6KXA6-F1
#
_cell.length_a   1.000
_cell.length_b   1.000
_cell.length_c   1.000
_cell.angle_alpha   90.00
_cell.angle_beta   90.00
_cell.angle_gamma   90.00
#
_symmetry.space_group_name_H-M   'P 1'
#
loop_
_entity.id
_entity.type
_entity.pdbx_description
1 polymer ?
#
loop_
_entity_poly.entity_id
_entity_poly.type
_entity_poly.pdbx_seq_one_letter_code
_entity_poly.pdbx_strand_id
1 'polypeptide(L)'
;MEQEISQKDALSIVICQESGADMRIVSKVEQGIEEEQVPAYLISSSGNSMELARIAADSSLLGIGVGVDKNGVVTICHFKMPVNRPVLQVSAQKNPSVGKIIGANAARLFKGIPFLKFEEAQNAVNNL
;
A
#
# COMPACT_ATOMS: atom_id res chain seq x y z
N MET A 1 6.82 34.37 7.98
CA MET A 1 7.42 33.04 8.17
C MET A 1 6.32 32.05 7.86
N GLU A 2 6.12 31.75 6.59
CA GLU A 2 5.16 30.73 6.17
C GLU A 2 5.80 29.39 6.52
N GLN A 3 5.16 28.65 7.42
CA GLN A 3 5.55 27.28 7.71
C GLN A 3 5.20 26.45 6.48
N GLU A 4 6.20 26.05 5.69
CA GLU A 4 6.07 24.91 4.80
C GLU A 4 5.69 23.71 5.66
N ILE A 5 4.42 23.31 5.59
CA ILE A 5 3.99 22.00 6.06
C ILE A 5 4.80 21.00 5.24
N SER A 6 5.79 20.37 5.86
CA SER A 6 6.55 19.30 5.20
C SER A 6 5.53 18.24 4.80
N GLN A 7 5.54 17.79 3.53
CA GLN A 7 4.67 16.70 3.07
C GLN A 7 4.75 15.43 3.94
N LYS A 8 5.76 15.34 4.82
CA LYS A 8 5.97 14.33 5.86
C LYS A 8 4.98 14.39 7.05
N ASP A 9 4.23 15.48 7.22
CA ASP A 9 3.32 15.70 8.36
C ASP A 9 1.82 15.41 8.04
N ALA A 10 1.52 14.87 6.86
CA ALA A 10 0.14 14.53 6.49
C ALA A 10 -0.30 13.17 7.09
N LEU A 11 -1.48 13.14 7.71
CA LEU A 11 -2.18 11.93 8.18
C LEU A 11 -2.54 11.02 6.99
N SER A 12 -1.56 10.27 6.48
CA SER A 12 -1.66 9.47 5.26
C SER A 12 -1.10 8.06 5.43
N ILE A 13 -1.60 7.13 4.61
CA ILE A 13 -0.93 5.85 4.40
C ILE A 13 0.22 6.07 3.42
N VAL A 14 1.42 5.65 3.81
CA VAL A 14 2.58 5.78 2.93
C VAL A 14 2.72 4.53 2.06
N ILE A 15 3.01 4.72 0.79
CA ILE A 15 3.39 3.69 -0.17
C ILE A 15 4.88 3.86 -0.43
N CYS A 16 5.69 2.82 -0.22
CA CYS A 16 7.11 2.81 -0.56
C CYS A 16 7.35 1.81 -1.69
N GLN A 17 7.85 2.31 -2.82
CA GLN A 17 8.19 1.46 -3.96
C GLN A 17 9.70 1.22 -4.10
N GLU A 18 10.05 0.05 -4.64
CA GLU A 18 11.40 -0.19 -5.16
C GLU A 18 11.59 0.53 -6.51
N SER A 19 12.82 0.94 -6.81
CA SER A 19 13.17 1.35 -8.18
C SER A 19 12.90 0.21 -9.16
N GLY A 20 12.10 0.49 -10.20
CA GLY A 20 11.70 -0.51 -11.19
C GLY A 20 10.43 -1.30 -10.83
N ALA A 21 9.73 -0.93 -9.76
CA ALA A 21 8.39 -1.43 -9.50
C ALA A 21 7.43 -1.11 -10.65
N ASP A 22 6.48 -2.02 -10.90
CA ASP A 22 5.45 -1.80 -11.91
C ASP A 22 4.48 -0.71 -11.44
N MET A 23 4.57 0.47 -12.06
CA MET A 23 3.74 1.63 -11.72
C MET A 23 2.24 1.38 -11.88
N ARG A 24 1.82 0.37 -12.67
CA ARG A 24 0.42 -0.03 -12.74
C ARG A 24 -0.07 -0.63 -11.41
N ILE A 25 0.80 -1.34 -10.70
CA ILE A 25 0.50 -1.88 -9.37
C ILE A 25 0.48 -0.74 -8.35
N VAL A 26 1.49 0.13 -8.36
CA VAL A 26 1.59 1.27 -7.43
C VAL A 26 0.37 2.19 -7.54
N SER A 27 -0.03 2.57 -8.75
CA SER A 27 -1.22 3.39 -8.99
C SER A 27 -2.51 2.71 -8.54
N LYS A 28 -2.62 1.39 -8.69
CA LYS A 28 -3.78 0.64 -8.20
C LYS A 28 -3.84 0.62 -6.67
N VAL A 29 -2.70 0.47 -6.00
CA VAL A 29 -2.62 0.57 -4.53
C VAL A 29 -3.09 1.95 -4.06
N GLU A 30 -2.57 3.02 -4.65
CA GLU A 30 -2.99 4.39 -4.35
C GLU A 30 -4.50 4.58 -4.54
N GLN A 31 -5.03 4.19 -5.70
CA GLN A 31 -6.48 4.23 -5.98
C GLN A 31 -7.30 3.48 -4.93
N GLY A 32 -6.84 2.31 -4.49
CA GLY A 32 -7.53 1.52 -3.47
C GLY A 32 -7.61 2.23 -2.11
N ILE A 33 -6.53 2.93 -1.74
CA ILE A 33 -6.48 3.71 -0.49
C ILE A 33 -7.45 4.90 -0.56
N GLU A 34 -7.42 5.64 -1.68
CA GLU A 34 -8.25 6.84 -1.89
C GLU A 34 -9.74 6.53 -1.97
N GLU A 35 -10.14 5.42 -2.61
CA GLU A 35 -11.55 5.01 -2.70
C GLU A 35 -12.15 4.73 -1.31
N GLU A 36 -11.34 4.28 -0.36
CA GLU A 36 -11.70 4.10 1.04
C GLU A 36 -11.61 5.41 1.86
N GLN A 37 -11.44 6.56 1.20
CA GLN A 37 -11.41 7.92 1.77
C GLN A 37 -10.26 8.14 2.77
N VAL A 38 -9.11 7.52 2.51
CA VAL A 38 -7.87 7.73 3.27
C VAL A 38 -6.84 8.31 2.31
N PRO A 39 -6.06 9.34 2.68
CA PRO A 39 -5.04 9.88 1.79
C PRO A 39 -3.82 8.95 1.71
N ALA A 40 -3.22 8.89 0.53
CA ALA A 40 -1.99 8.15 0.26
C ALA A 40 -0.81 9.10 0.03
N TYR A 41 0.41 8.64 0.33
CA TYR A 41 1.64 9.36 0.00
C TYR A 41 2.69 8.40 -0.54
N LEU A 42 3.27 8.71 -1.71
CA LEU A 42 4.23 7.84 -2.38
C LEU A 42 5.68 8.28 -2.09
N ILE A 43 6.50 7.34 -1.66
CA ILE A 43 7.95 7.46 -1.51
C ILE A 43 8.66 6.31 -2.24
N SER A 44 9.98 6.40 -2.36
CA SER A 44 10.81 5.34 -2.95
C SER A 44 11.96 4.95 -2.03
N SER A 45 12.36 3.69 -2.09
CA SER A 45 13.54 3.15 -1.40
C SER A 45 14.03 1.88 -2.11
N SER A 46 15.01 1.20 -1.54
CA SER A 46 15.48 -0.12 -1.97
C SER A 46 15.11 -1.19 -0.94
N GLY A 47 14.77 -2.39 -1.40
CA GLY A 47 14.49 -3.53 -0.54
C GLY A 47 13.40 -4.43 -1.12
N ASN A 48 13.12 -5.53 -0.42
CA ASN A 48 11.95 -6.35 -0.72
C ASN A 48 10.66 -5.69 -0.19
N SER A 49 9.49 -6.19 -0.61
CA SER A 49 8.22 -5.59 -0.25
C SER A 49 7.96 -5.46 1.26
N MET A 50 8.52 -6.33 2.13
CA MET A 50 8.37 -6.21 3.59
C MET A 50 9.21 -5.07 4.17
N GLU A 51 10.46 -4.95 3.71
CA GLU A 51 11.35 -3.86 4.11
C GLU A 51 10.76 -2.51 3.70
N LEU A 52 10.27 -2.42 2.46
CA LEU A 52 9.61 -1.23 1.94
C LEU A 52 8.33 -0.89 2.74
N ALA A 53 7.50 -1.89 3.04
CA ALA A 53 6.28 -1.69 3.84
C ALA A 53 6.60 -1.21 5.25
N ARG A 54 7.73 -1.67 5.83
CA ARG A 54 8.21 -1.21 7.12
C ARG A 54 8.65 0.25 7.07
N ILE A 55 9.48 0.62 6.09
CA ILE A 55 9.91 2.01 5.86
C ILE A 55 8.68 2.92 5.71
N ALA A 56 7.68 2.49 4.94
CA ALA A 56 6.43 3.20 4.77
C ALA A 56 5.66 3.35 6.08
N ALA A 57 5.52 2.28 6.87
CA ALA A 57 4.76 2.30 8.12
C ALA A 57 5.41 3.21 9.17
N ASP A 58 6.75 3.21 9.23
CA ASP A 58 7.52 4.10 10.11
C ASP A 58 7.47 5.57 9.64
N SER A 59 7.18 5.82 8.36
CA SER A 59 7.02 7.16 7.78
C SER A 59 5.59 7.68 7.81
N SER A 60 4.61 6.83 8.12
CA SER A 60 3.19 7.16 8.15
C SER A 60 2.75 7.58 9.55
N LEU A 61 2.11 8.74 9.69
CA LEU A 61 1.47 9.14 10.94
C LEU A 61 0.28 8.22 11.33
N LEU A 62 -0.28 7.49 10.38
CA LEU A 62 -1.31 6.46 10.63
C LEU A 62 -0.69 5.12 11.07
N GLY A 63 0.64 5.01 11.03
CA GLY A 63 1.37 3.80 11.40
C GLY A 63 1.20 2.64 10.43
N ILE A 64 0.66 2.89 9.24
CA ILE A 64 0.38 1.88 8.21
C ILE A 64 1.16 2.21 6.95
N GLY A 65 1.85 1.20 6.42
CA GLY A 65 2.66 1.32 5.23
C GLY A 65 2.39 0.22 4.22
N VAL A 66 2.52 0.56 2.95
CA VAL A 66 2.45 -0.39 1.84
C VAL A 66 3.79 -0.42 1.11
N GLY A 67 4.37 -1.59 0.93
CA GLY A 67 5.61 -1.80 0.19
C GLY A 67 5.35 -2.49 -1.14
N VAL A 68 5.91 -1.98 -2.24
CA VAL A 68 5.81 -2.58 -3.58
C VAL A 68 7.21 -2.83 -4.13
N ASP A 69 7.60 -4.10 -4.28
CA ASP A 69 8.91 -4.44 -4.88
C ASP A 69 8.85 -4.62 -6.40
N LYS A 70 10.02 -4.68 -7.05
CA LYS A 70 10.14 -4.83 -8.51
C LYS A 70 9.59 -6.15 -9.05
N ASN A 71 9.39 -7.15 -8.19
CA ASN A 71 8.79 -8.42 -8.58
C ASN A 71 7.26 -8.36 -8.54
N GLY A 72 6.68 -7.20 -8.18
CA GLY A 72 5.24 -7.00 -8.07
C GLY A 72 4.64 -7.61 -6.81
N VAL A 73 5.45 -7.88 -5.77
CA VAL A 73 4.92 -8.24 -4.45
C VAL A 73 4.53 -6.98 -3.72
N VAL A 74 3.32 -6.98 -3.16
CA VAL A 74 2.77 -5.88 -2.38
C VAL A 74 2.53 -6.35 -0.95
N THR A 75 3.05 -5.60 0.02
CA THR A 75 2.97 -5.93 1.44
C THR A 75 2.33 -4.78 2.23
N ILE A 76 1.39 -5.07 3.12
CA ILE A 76 0.87 -4.14 4.12
C ILE A 76 1.57 -4.41 5.45
N CYS A 77 2.08 -3.35 6.09
CA CYS A 77 2.66 -3.40 7.42
C CYS A 77 1.99 -2.39 8.34
N HIS A 78 1.95 -2.70 9.63
CA HIS A 78 1.62 -1.75 10.69
C HIS A 78 2.84 -1.64 11.61
N PHE A 79 3.20 -0.43 12.06
CA PHE A 79 4.47 -0.17 12.77
C PHE A 79 4.69 -1.03 14.04
N LYS A 80 3.59 -1.42 14.71
CA LYS A 80 3.59 -2.31 15.88
C LYS A 80 3.81 -3.80 15.56
N MET A 81 3.79 -4.19 14.29
CA MET A 81 3.98 -5.58 13.89
C MET A 81 5.47 -5.95 13.90
N PRO A 82 5.82 -7.20 14.24
CA PRO A 82 7.17 -7.71 14.08
C PRO A 82 7.63 -7.64 12.62
N VAL A 83 8.92 -7.36 12.39
CA VAL A 83 9.52 -7.17 11.06
C VAL A 83 9.22 -8.33 10.10
N ASN A 84 9.14 -9.57 10.60
CA ASN A 84 8.93 -10.78 9.79
C ASN A 84 7.46 -11.26 9.78
N ARG A 85 6.52 -10.42 10.23
CA ARG A 85 5.08 -10.72 10.22
C ARG A 85 4.31 -9.52 9.69
N PRO A 86 4.30 -9.29 8.37
CA PRO A 86 3.44 -8.27 7.80
C PRO A 86 1.96 -8.59 8.05
N VAL A 87 1.10 -7.59 7.89
CA VAL A 87 -0.35 -7.77 8.00
C VAL A 87 -0.88 -8.58 6.81
N LEU A 88 -0.38 -8.28 5.62
CA LEU A 88 -0.77 -8.94 4.37
C LEU A 88 0.40 -8.88 3.39
N GLN A 89 0.60 -9.94 2.61
CA GLN A 89 1.59 -9.97 1.53
C GLN A 89 1.03 -10.78 0.36
N VAL A 90 0.99 -10.19 -0.83
CA VAL A 90 0.40 -10.81 -2.03
C VAL A 90 1.19 -10.40 -3.28
N SER A 91 1.32 -11.31 -4.24
CA SER A 91 1.84 -10.98 -5.57
C SER A 91 0.73 -10.40 -6.46
N ALA A 92 0.96 -9.20 -7.00
CA ALA A 92 0.13 -8.54 -8.00
C ALA A 92 0.76 -8.57 -9.41
N GLN A 93 1.87 -9.30 -9.59
CA GLN A 93 2.64 -9.36 -10.84
C GLN A 93 1.78 -9.74 -12.06
N LYS A 94 0.89 -10.71 -11.91
CA LYS A 94 0.02 -11.20 -13.00
C LYS A 94 -1.24 -10.34 -13.20
N ASN A 95 -1.66 -9.63 -12.16
CA ASN A 95 -2.89 -8.83 -12.18
C ASN A 95 -2.72 -7.58 -11.31
N PRO A 96 -2.33 -6.44 -11.90
CA PRO A 96 -2.16 -5.19 -11.16
C PRO A 96 -3.41 -4.71 -10.41
N SER A 97 -4.62 -5.12 -10.84
CA SER A 97 -5.87 -4.79 -10.14
C SER A 97 -5.94 -5.36 -8.72
N VAL A 98 -5.15 -6.40 -8.41
CA VAL A 98 -4.97 -6.89 -7.04
C VAL A 98 -4.42 -5.78 -6.12
N GLY A 99 -3.58 -4.88 -6.65
CA GLY A 99 -3.06 -3.73 -5.92
C GLY A 99 -4.18 -2.85 -5.34
N LYS A 100 -5.30 -2.71 -6.05
CA LYS A 100 -6.46 -1.93 -5.59
C LYS A 100 -7.12 -2.52 -4.34
N ILE A 101 -7.27 -3.84 -4.29
CA ILE A 101 -7.80 -4.54 -3.11
C ILE A 101 -6.84 -4.37 -1.93
N ILE A 102 -5.53 -4.44 -2.18
CA ILE A 102 -4.51 -4.29 -1.13
C ILE A 102 -4.50 -2.86 -0.59
N GLY A 103 -4.57 -1.85 -1.46
CA GLY A 103 -4.69 -0.45 -1.05
C GLY A 103 -5.93 -0.21 -0.18
N ALA A 104 -7.08 -0.71 -0.62
CA ALA A 104 -8.31 -0.64 0.16
C ALA A 104 -8.15 -1.33 1.52
N ASN A 105 -7.53 -2.51 1.57
CA ASN A 105 -7.28 -3.21 2.84
C ASN A 105 -6.32 -2.45 3.77
N ALA A 106 -5.36 -1.69 3.25
CA ALA A 106 -4.53 -0.81 4.08
C ALA A 106 -5.37 0.31 4.73
N ALA A 107 -6.28 0.92 3.97
CA ALA A 107 -7.22 1.91 4.51
C ALA A 107 -8.24 1.30 5.49
N ARG A 108 -8.70 0.07 5.24
CA ARG A 108 -9.62 -0.65 6.14
C ARG A 108 -8.93 -1.09 7.43
N LEU A 109 -7.64 -1.43 7.37
CA LEU A 109 -6.80 -1.66 8.55
C LEU A 109 -6.77 -0.41 9.44
N PHE A 110 -6.55 0.77 8.85
CA PHE A 110 -6.58 2.05 9.58
C PHE A 110 -7.94 2.28 10.25
N LYS A 111 -9.03 2.04 9.50
CA LYS A 111 -10.41 2.26 9.96
C LYS A 111 -10.92 1.18 10.93
N GLY A 112 -10.17 0.09 11.13
CA GLY A 112 -10.58 -1.02 12.00
C GLY A 112 -11.79 -1.79 11.48
N ILE A 113 -11.98 -1.89 10.16
CA ILE A 113 -13.10 -2.61 9.53
C ILE A 113 -12.60 -3.85 8.76
N PRO A 114 -13.46 -4.88 8.54
CA PRO A 114 -13.04 -6.17 7.98
C PRO A 114 -12.42 -6.03 6.58
N PHE A 115 -11.40 -6.83 6.24
CA PHE A 115 -10.78 -6.78 4.91
C PHE A 115 -11.68 -7.27 3.78
N LEU A 116 -11.50 -6.67 2.61
CA LEU A 116 -12.01 -7.16 1.33
C LEU A 116 -11.33 -8.47 0.96
N LYS A 117 -12.07 -9.33 0.27
CA LYS A 117 -11.59 -10.61 -0.26
C LYS A 117 -11.04 -10.42 -1.67
N PHE A 118 -10.07 -11.26 -2.05
CA PHE A 118 -9.46 -11.23 -3.37
C PHE A 118 -10.34 -11.80 -4.51
N GLU A 119 -11.52 -12.34 -4.18
CA GLU A 119 -12.46 -12.93 -5.16
C GLU A 119 -13.18 -11.87 -6.03
N GLU A 120 -13.14 -10.59 -5.66
CA GLU A 120 -13.83 -9.51 -6.40
C GLU A 120 -13.10 -9.06 -7.69
N ALA A 121 -11.80 -9.40 -7.86
CA ALA A 121 -11.01 -8.98 -9.02
C ALA A 121 -11.20 -9.84 -10.29
N GLN A 122 -11.81 -11.03 -10.16
CA GLN A 122 -11.96 -11.97 -11.29
C GLN A 122 -13.19 -11.65 -12.16
N ASN A 123 -14.22 -11.01 -11.61
CA ASN A 123 -15.49 -10.78 -12.29
C ASN A 123 -15.48 -9.64 -13.32
N ALA A 124 -14.48 -8.75 -13.28
CA ALA A 124 -14.35 -7.66 -14.25
C ALA A 124 -13.68 -8.10 -15.57
N VAL A 125 -12.97 -9.23 -15.58
CA VAL A 125 -12.25 -9.73 -16.77
C VAL A 125 -13.13 -10.67 -17.60
N ASN A 126 -14.14 -11.29 -17.00
CA ASN A 126 -15.00 -12.27 -17.68
C ASN A 126 -16.20 -11.66 -18.43
N ASN A 127 -16.30 -10.33 -18.51
CA ASN A 127 -17.40 -9.61 -19.16
C ASN A 127 -16.95 -8.72 -20.34
N LEU A 128 -15.77 -9.00 -20.92
CA LEU A 128 -15.27 -8.41 -22.17
C LEU A 128 -14.88 -9.54 -23.12
#